data_AF-A0A7S2D370-F1
#
_entry.id   AF-A0A7S2D370-F1
#
_cell.length_a   1.000
_cell.length_b   1.000
_cell.length_c   1.000
_cell.angle_alpha   90.00
_cell.angle_beta   90.00
_cell.angle_gamma   90.00
#
_symmetry.space_group_name_H-M   'P 1'
#
loop_
_entity.id
_entity.type
_entity.pdbx_description
1 polymer ?
#
loop_
_entity_poly.entity_id
_entity_poly.type
_entity_poly.pdbx_seq_one_letter_code
_entity_poly.pdbx_strand_id
1 'polypeptide(L)'
;VPSDAPRANLTKKRVEIHGTSRADLNGKFGVATEFHPGYNNDPAFPARYTVMLDGGKVLKFKQGNVRDEVELQRERAALWSLHMTYDPDFIAMHIDPKFTPPKPSDAELAVRATKAAEQGDAN
;
A
#
# COMPACT_ATOMS: atom_id res chain seq x y z
N VAL A 1 -5.18 3.12 -21.63
CA VAL A 1 -4.91 1.80 -22.23
C VAL A 1 -4.75 0.83 -21.07
N PRO A 2 -5.60 -0.19 -20.88
CA PRO A 2 -5.34 -1.16 -19.83
C PRO A 2 -4.07 -1.92 -20.23
N SER A 3 -3.10 -1.93 -19.32
CA SER A 3 -1.81 -2.58 -19.50
C SER A 3 -2.01 -4.09 -19.68
N ASP A 4 -1.89 -4.56 -20.93
CA ASP A 4 -1.72 -5.98 -21.31
C ASP A 4 -0.28 -6.45 -21.00
N ALA A 5 0.26 -6.05 -19.84
CA ALA A 5 1.44 -6.74 -19.34
C ALA A 5 1.04 -8.21 -19.12
N PRO A 6 1.77 -9.19 -19.67
CA PRO A 6 1.53 -10.59 -19.37
C PRO A 6 1.74 -10.76 -17.86
N ARG A 7 0.64 -10.72 -17.08
CA ARG A 7 0.71 -10.86 -15.63
C ARG A 7 1.44 -12.17 -15.35
N ALA A 8 2.58 -12.05 -14.64
CA ALA A 8 3.45 -13.16 -14.33
C ALA A 8 2.64 -14.33 -13.77
N ASN A 9 2.99 -15.56 -14.14
CA ASN A 9 2.29 -16.74 -13.63
C ASN A 9 2.34 -16.75 -12.09
N LEU A 10 1.18 -16.56 -11.45
CA LEU A 10 1.05 -16.50 -9.99
C LEU A 10 0.97 -17.89 -9.34
N THR A 11 1.04 -18.97 -10.10
CA THR A 11 0.95 -20.33 -9.57
C THR A 11 2.08 -20.59 -8.55
N LYS A 12 1.70 -21.15 -7.39
CA LYS A 12 2.52 -21.36 -6.18
C LYS A 12 2.98 -20.08 -5.47
N LYS A 13 2.47 -18.91 -5.86
CA LYS A 13 2.76 -17.65 -5.17
C LYS A 13 1.66 -17.29 -4.18
N ARG A 14 2.05 -16.48 -3.19
CA ARG A 14 1.14 -15.87 -2.25
C ARG A 14 0.49 -14.65 -2.89
N VAL A 15 -0.82 -14.55 -2.75
CA VAL A 15 -1.63 -13.58 -3.48
C VAL A 15 -2.67 -12.92 -2.59
N GLU A 16 -2.98 -11.67 -2.88
CA GLU A 16 -4.10 -10.91 -2.32
C GLU A 16 -5.30 -10.98 -3.26
N ILE A 17 -6.48 -11.20 -2.70
CA ILE A 17 -7.75 -11.08 -3.42
C ILE A 17 -8.28 -9.66 -3.33
N HIS A 18 -8.65 -9.06 -4.46
CA HIS A 18 -9.18 -7.70 -4.51
C HIS A 18 -10.25 -7.54 -5.60
N GLY A 19 -11.02 -6.44 -5.54
CA GLY A 19 -11.94 -6.06 -6.61
C GLY A 19 -13.06 -7.08 -6.89
N THR A 20 -13.35 -7.98 -5.95
CA THR A 20 -14.48 -8.90 -6.05
C THR A 20 -15.75 -8.24 -5.51
N SER A 21 -16.92 -8.65 -6.00
CA SER A 21 -18.22 -8.23 -5.45
C SER A 21 -18.44 -8.72 -4.01
N ARG A 22 -17.65 -9.70 -3.58
CA ARG A 22 -17.68 -10.27 -2.24
C ARG A 22 -16.72 -9.51 -1.33
N ALA A 23 -17.25 -8.52 -0.63
CA ALA A 23 -16.49 -7.71 0.31
C ALA A 23 -15.78 -8.54 1.38
N ASP A 24 -16.34 -9.70 1.77
CA ASP A 24 -15.76 -10.63 2.73
C ASP A 24 -14.47 -11.31 2.24
N LEU A 25 -14.16 -11.24 0.94
CA LEU A 25 -12.97 -11.85 0.34
C LEU A 25 -11.90 -10.83 -0.03
N ASN A 26 -12.25 -9.56 -0.20
CA ASN A 26 -11.29 -8.53 -0.55
C ASN A 26 -10.32 -8.28 0.63
N GLY A 27 -9.02 -8.17 0.33
CA GLY A 27 -7.94 -8.04 1.32
C GLY A 27 -7.52 -9.36 1.97
N LYS A 28 -8.14 -10.49 1.59
CA LYS A 28 -7.69 -11.81 2.06
C LYS A 28 -6.53 -12.33 1.24
N PHE A 29 -5.68 -13.11 1.91
CA PHE A 29 -4.52 -13.75 1.32
C PHE A 29 -4.72 -15.26 1.15
N GLY A 30 -3.97 -15.81 0.23
CA GLY A 30 -3.90 -17.24 -0.02
C GLY A 30 -2.77 -17.60 -0.98
N VAL A 31 -2.70 -18.87 -1.37
CA VAL A 31 -1.76 -19.37 -2.37
C VAL A 31 -2.51 -19.74 -3.64
N ALA A 32 -2.10 -19.18 -4.77
CA ALA A 32 -2.64 -19.58 -6.06
C ALA A 32 -2.08 -20.96 -6.43
N THR A 33 -2.94 -21.96 -6.60
CA THR A 33 -2.54 -23.35 -6.82
C THR A 33 -2.55 -23.75 -8.29
N GLU A 34 -3.40 -23.11 -9.10
CA GLU A 34 -3.62 -23.49 -10.49
C GLU A 34 -4.10 -22.29 -11.32
N PHE A 35 -3.72 -22.25 -12.59
CA PHE A 35 -4.18 -21.26 -13.57
C PHE A 35 -5.05 -21.92 -14.63
N HIS A 36 -6.24 -21.36 -14.84
CA HIS A 36 -7.23 -21.76 -15.83
C HIS A 36 -7.22 -20.70 -16.94
N PRO A 37 -6.63 -20.99 -18.12
CA PRO A 37 -6.65 -20.04 -19.21
C PRO A 37 -8.09 -19.78 -19.68
N GLY A 38 -8.36 -18.54 -20.08
CA GLY A 38 -9.63 -18.21 -20.74
C GLY A 38 -9.69 -18.77 -22.16
N TYR A 39 -10.88 -18.90 -22.72
CA TYR A 39 -11.06 -19.35 -24.10
C TYR A 39 -11.00 -18.16 -25.07
N ASN A 40 -10.10 -18.18 -26.06
CA ASN A 40 -10.08 -17.27 -27.22
C ASN A 40 -10.30 -15.77 -26.90
N ASN A 41 -9.78 -15.26 -25.78
CA ASN A 41 -10.02 -13.90 -25.29
C ASN A 41 -11.52 -13.53 -25.14
N ASP A 42 -12.39 -14.53 -25.00
CA ASP A 42 -13.81 -14.35 -24.78
C ASP A 42 -14.03 -13.80 -23.35
N PRO A 43 -14.61 -12.59 -23.21
CA PRO A 43 -14.90 -12.02 -21.91
C PRO A 43 -15.91 -12.84 -21.09
N ALA A 44 -16.70 -13.73 -21.72
CA ALA A 44 -17.56 -14.69 -21.03
C ALA A 44 -16.77 -15.79 -20.31
N PHE A 45 -15.58 -16.12 -20.80
CA PHE A 45 -14.68 -17.13 -20.25
C PHE A 45 -13.33 -16.51 -19.85
N PRO A 46 -13.31 -15.58 -18.89
CA PRO A 46 -12.08 -14.93 -18.47
C PRO A 46 -11.16 -15.94 -17.78
N ALA A 47 -9.86 -15.74 -17.91
CA ALA A 47 -8.87 -16.54 -17.20
C ALA A 47 -9.05 -16.43 -15.68
N ARG A 48 -8.79 -17.54 -14.97
CA ARG A 48 -9.00 -17.65 -13.53
C ARG A 48 -7.83 -18.32 -12.82
N TYR A 49 -7.63 -17.97 -11.56
CA TYR A 49 -6.78 -18.70 -10.64
C TYR A 49 -7.62 -19.49 -9.64
N THR A 50 -7.24 -20.73 -9.36
CA THR A 50 -7.66 -21.42 -8.14
C THR A 50 -6.74 -20.94 -7.01
N VAL A 51 -7.33 -20.46 -5.92
CA VAL A 51 -6.60 -19.95 -4.76
C VAL A 51 -7.07 -20.70 -3.52
N MET A 52 -6.11 -21.25 -2.76
CA MET A 52 -6.32 -21.75 -1.42
C MET A 52 -6.11 -20.60 -0.43
N LEU A 53 -7.20 -20.09 0.13
CA LEU A 53 -7.16 -19.02 1.12
C LEU A 53 -6.57 -19.52 2.44
N ASP A 54 -5.94 -18.63 3.20
CA ASP A 54 -5.33 -18.95 4.49
C ASP A 54 -6.35 -19.52 5.50
N GLY A 55 -7.65 -19.23 5.32
CA GLY A 55 -8.76 -19.84 6.07
C GLY A 55 -9.17 -21.25 5.61
N GLY A 56 -8.36 -21.93 4.79
CA GLY A 56 -8.58 -23.30 4.31
C GLY A 56 -9.59 -23.45 3.17
N LYS A 57 -10.21 -22.35 2.71
CA LYS A 57 -11.20 -22.40 1.60
C LYS A 57 -10.51 -22.32 0.24
N VAL A 58 -10.89 -23.19 -0.68
CA VAL A 58 -10.41 -23.18 -2.07
C VAL A 58 -11.46 -22.53 -2.97
N LEU A 59 -11.10 -21.44 -3.65
CA LEU A 59 -12.01 -20.68 -4.51
C LEU A 59 -11.34 -20.27 -5.82
N LYS A 60 -12.15 -20.03 -6.86
CA LYS A 60 -11.67 -19.55 -8.16
C LYS A 60 -11.93 -18.06 -8.32
N PHE A 61 -10.89 -17.31 -8.69
CA PHE A 61 -10.94 -15.86 -8.90
C PHE A 61 -10.52 -15.50 -10.32
N LYS A 62 -11.11 -14.44 -10.89
CA LYS A 62 -10.64 -13.89 -12.17
C LYS A 62 -9.19 -13.41 -12.02
N GLN A 63 -8.38 -13.57 -13.07
CA GLN A 63 -7.00 -13.05 -13.08
C GLN A 63 -6.92 -11.56 -12.69
N GLY A 64 -7.92 -10.78 -13.10
CA GLY A 64 -8.10 -9.37 -12.75
C GLY A 64 -8.10 -9.06 -11.25
N ASN A 65 -8.52 -10.02 -10.42
CA ASN A 65 -8.86 -9.88 -9.01
C ASN A 65 -7.82 -10.50 -8.06
N VAL A 66 -6.67 -10.89 -8.60
CA VAL A 66 -5.59 -11.55 -7.87
C VAL A 66 -4.31 -10.76 -8.10
N ARG A 67 -3.61 -10.40 -7.03
CA ARG A 67 -2.32 -9.68 -7.05
C ARG A 67 -1.25 -10.46 -6.31
N ASP A 68 -0.01 -10.41 -6.80
CA ASP A 68 1.15 -10.96 -6.11
C ASP A 68 1.40 -10.16 -4.82
N GLU A 69 1.52 -10.84 -3.68
CA GLU A 69 1.82 -10.18 -2.40
C GLU A 69 3.15 -9.44 -2.46
N VAL A 70 4.17 -10.02 -3.12
CA VAL A 70 5.50 -9.40 -3.18
C VAL A 70 5.47 -8.11 -3.99
N GLU A 71 4.70 -8.09 -5.08
CA GLU A 71 4.50 -6.89 -5.89
C GLU A 71 3.74 -5.83 -5.10
N LEU A 72 2.67 -6.21 -4.39
CA LEU A 72 1.94 -5.32 -3.50
C LEU A 72 2.83 -4.71 -2.41
N GLN A 73 3.68 -5.51 -1.78
CA GLN A 73 4.59 -5.03 -0.74
C GLN A 73 5.65 -4.09 -1.31
N ARG A 74 6.16 -4.34 -2.52
CA ARG A 74 7.07 -3.44 -3.23
C ARG A 74 6.39 -2.12 -3.60
N GLU A 75 5.18 -2.14 -4.13
CA GLU A 75 4.39 -0.95 -4.44
C GLU A 75 4.13 -0.12 -3.17
N ARG A 76 3.73 -0.78 -2.07
CA ARG A 76 3.57 -0.11 -0.77
C ARG A 76 4.89 0.50 -0.29
N ALA A 77 5.98 -0.27 -0.30
CA ALA A 77 7.29 0.23 0.12
C ALA A 77 7.77 1.42 -0.72
N ALA A 78 7.52 1.41 -2.04
CA ALA A 78 7.84 2.52 -2.93
C ALA A 78 7.00 3.77 -2.60
N LEU A 79 5.70 3.61 -2.32
CA LEU A 79 4.84 4.71 -1.88
C LEU A 79 5.28 5.28 -0.52
N TRP A 80 5.67 4.43 0.42
CA TRP A 80 6.24 4.87 1.71
C TRP A 80 7.59 5.58 1.53
N SER A 81 8.45 5.08 0.64
CA SER A 81 9.71 5.74 0.30
C SER A 81 9.48 7.11 -0.36
N LEU A 82 8.46 7.26 -1.21
CA LEU A 82 8.08 8.54 -1.81
C LEU A 82 7.52 9.51 -0.76
N HIS A 83 6.79 9.00 0.23
CA HIS A 83 6.28 9.80 1.33
C HIS A 83 7.38 10.24 2.30
N MET A 84 8.43 9.42 2.47
CA MET A 84 9.63 9.75 3.26
C MET A 84 10.64 10.64 2.52
N THR A 85 10.60 10.69 1.18
CA THR A 85 11.34 11.70 0.40
C THR A 85 10.58 13.01 0.23
N TYR A 86 9.30 13.06 0.60
CA TYR A 86 8.55 14.29 0.76
C TYR A 86 8.83 14.87 2.16
N ASP A 87 10.04 15.35 2.35
CA ASP A 87 10.41 16.14 3.52
C ASP A 87 9.88 17.58 3.31
N PRO A 88 8.84 18.02 4.03
CA PRO A 88 8.35 19.40 3.92
C PRO A 88 9.42 20.42 4.34
N ASP A 89 10.46 20.03 5.08
CA ASP A 89 11.57 20.91 5.46
C ASP A 89 12.57 21.12 4.30
N PHE A 90 12.56 20.30 3.24
CA PHE A 90 13.41 20.54 2.06
C PHE A 90 12.95 21.75 1.24
N ILE A 91 11.66 22.13 1.31
CA ILE A 91 11.13 23.35 0.68
C ILE A 91 11.44 24.60 1.53
N ALA A 92 11.91 24.45 2.76
CA ALA A 92 12.42 25.59 3.55
C ALA A 92 13.85 26.02 3.13
N MET A 93 14.43 25.45 2.07
CA MET A 93 15.74 25.89 1.54
C MET A 93 15.66 26.69 0.24
N HIS A 94 14.45 27.13 -0.17
CA HIS A 94 14.25 28.24 -1.11
C HIS A 94 13.54 29.40 -0.42
N ILE A 95 14.03 29.75 0.78
CA ILE A 95 13.66 30.95 1.52
C ILE A 95 14.10 32.16 0.68
N ASP A 96 13.12 32.92 0.22
CA ASP A 96 13.31 34.33 -0.11
C ASP A 96 14.06 35.00 1.05
N PRO A 97 15.22 35.65 0.85
CA PRO A 97 16.08 36.18 1.93
C PRO A 97 15.43 37.27 2.81
N LYS A 98 14.13 37.55 2.62
CA LYS A 98 13.33 38.51 3.37
C LYS A 98 12.27 37.85 4.26
N PHE A 99 12.09 36.52 4.21
CA PHE A 99 11.11 35.87 5.07
C PHE A 99 11.67 35.75 6.50
N THR A 100 11.23 36.64 7.37
CA THR A 100 11.45 36.49 8.82
C THR A 100 10.28 35.66 9.38
N PRO A 101 10.54 34.51 10.04
CA PRO A 101 9.47 33.76 10.65
C PRO A 101 8.79 34.62 11.74
N PRO A 102 7.46 34.57 11.87
CA PRO A 102 6.77 35.31 12.92
C PRO A 102 7.28 34.84 14.28
N LYS A 103 7.53 35.79 15.18
CA LYS A 103 7.95 35.50 16.56
C LYS A 103 6.86 34.63 17.23
N PRO A 104 7.22 33.52 17.89
CA PRO A 104 6.23 32.71 18.61
C PRO A 104 5.56 33.58 19.67
N SER A 105 4.25 33.45 19.78
CA SER A 105 3.48 34.17 20.81
C SER A 105 3.86 33.67 22.21
N ASP A 106 3.67 34.49 23.25
CA ASP A 106 3.98 34.12 24.63
C ASP A 106 3.30 32.81 25.07
N ALA A 107 2.17 32.44 24.46
CA ALA A 107 1.49 31.17 24.68
C ALA A 107 2.32 29.95 24.20
N GLU A 108 3.03 30.06 23.07
CA GLU A 108 3.90 28.99 22.56
C GLU A 108 5.19 28.86 23.38
N LEU A 109 5.68 29.97 23.96
CA LEU A 109 6.81 29.95 24.89
C LEU A 109 6.43 29.28 26.21
N ALA A 110 5.23 29.53 26.73
CA ALA A 110 4.73 28.91 27.96
C ALA A 110 4.56 27.39 27.80
N VAL A 111 4.00 26.92 26.68
CA VAL A 111 3.81 25.48 26.41
C VAL A 111 5.16 24.75 26.29
N ARG A 112 6.16 25.39 25.69
CA ARG A 112 7.53 24.82 25.61
C ARG A 112 8.22 24.78 26.97
N ALA A 113 8.02 25.79 27.82
CA ALA A 113 8.55 25.80 29.17
C ALA A 113 7.94 24.70 30.06
N THR A 114 6.62 24.46 29.96
CA THR A 114 5.97 23.36 30.71
C THR A 114 6.41 21.98 30.22
N LYS A 115 6.63 21.80 28.92
CA LYS A 115 7.04 20.51 28.35
C LYS A 115 8.50 20.16 28.67
N ALA A 116 9.35 21.16 28.93
CA ALA A 116 10.73 20.95 29.36
C ALA A 116 10.86 20.57 30.85
N ALA A 117 9.87 20.89 31.69
CA ALA A 117 9.88 20.54 33.10
C ALA A 117 9.51 19.07 33.39
N GLU A 118 8.73 18.42 32.51
CA GLU A 118 8.31 17.02 32.70
C GLU A 118 9.33 15.97 32.23
N GLN A 119 10.38 16.36 31.50
CA GLN A 119 11.42 15.43 31.00
C GLN A 119 12.69 15.40 31.86
N GLY A 120 12.68 16.00 33.05
CA GLY A 120 13.87 16.22 33.88
C GLY A 120 13.86 15.56 35.27
N ASP A 121 13.05 14.53 35.53
CA ASP A 121 13.09 13.83 36.82
C ASP A 121 12.97 12.30 36.68
N ALA A 122 14.06 11.70 36.19
CA ALA A 122 14.35 10.28 36.33
C ALA A 122 15.87 10.06 36.14
N ASN A 123 16.69 10.58 37.06
CA ASN A 123 17.81 9.87 37.71
C ASN A 123 18.50 10.74 38.77
#